data_AF-A0A7S3XIC5-F1
#
_entry.id   AF-A0A7S3XIC5-F1
#
_cell.length_a   1.000
_cell.length_b   1.000
_cell.length_c   1.000
_cell.angle_alpha   90.00
_cell.angle_beta   90.00
_cell.angle_gamma   90.00
#
_symmetry.space_group_name_H-M   'P 1'
#
loop_
_entity.id
_entity.type
_entity.pdbx_description
1 polymer ?
#
loop_
_entity_poly.entity_id
_entity_poly.type
_entity_poly.pdbx_seq_one_letter_code
_entity_poly.pdbx_strand_id
1 'polypeptide(L)'
;QLEPKWLPFGVLTGLDKSGLVNTEPLYETLVGVLSSRPRGNRNFTIGATRDATGTLLRFSESDVVNTSQWATHIRASAAIPGLFDSVEIDGASYSDGGCVLGVDIFAAVTRCQAAGAADSEITVDVISTGGEKSVKTWTPAD
;
A
#
# COMPACT_ATOMS: atom_id res chain seq x y z
N GLN A 1 -2.87 9.88 -34.36
CA GLN A 1 -3.80 10.41 -33.35
C GLN A 1 -2.98 10.71 -32.11
N LEU A 2 -3.09 11.92 -31.56
CA LEU A 2 -2.29 12.35 -30.42
C LEU A 2 -3.00 11.89 -29.14
N GLU A 3 -2.38 10.95 -28.43
CA GLU A 3 -2.78 10.47 -27.10
C GLU A 3 -2.98 11.65 -26.13
N PRO A 4 -4.04 11.66 -25.29
CA PRO A 4 -4.34 12.80 -24.46
C PRO A 4 -3.29 12.99 -23.36
N LYS A 5 -2.76 14.20 -23.36
CA LYS A 5 -1.81 14.80 -22.43
C LYS A 5 -2.25 14.59 -20.97
N TRP A 6 -1.46 13.80 -20.24
CA TRP A 6 -1.60 13.53 -18.80
C TRP A 6 -1.90 14.81 -18.00
N LEU A 7 -3.09 14.90 -17.40
CA LEU A 7 -3.38 15.91 -16.40
C LEU A 7 -2.69 15.51 -15.07
N PRO A 8 -2.18 16.47 -14.28
CA PRO A 8 -1.42 16.20 -13.06
C PRO A 8 -2.19 15.45 -11.96
N PHE A 9 -3.50 15.24 -12.15
CA PHE A 9 -4.39 14.51 -11.25
C PHE A 9 -5.06 13.32 -11.95
N GLY A 10 -4.48 12.75 -13.01
CA GLY A 10 -5.12 11.71 -13.81
C GLY A 10 -6.37 12.22 -14.56
N VAL A 11 -7.06 11.30 -15.23
CA VAL A 11 -8.37 11.64 -15.83
C VAL A 11 -9.38 11.73 -14.68
N LEU A 12 -10.07 12.87 -14.57
CA LEU A 12 -11.19 13.03 -13.64
C LEU A 12 -12.34 12.13 -14.09
N THR A 13 -12.71 11.13 -13.30
CA THR A 13 -13.66 10.06 -13.69
C THR A 13 -14.98 10.09 -12.93
N GLY A 14 -15.20 11.08 -12.04
CA GLY A 14 -16.21 11.03 -10.98
C GLY A 14 -17.66 11.39 -11.36
N LEU A 15 -18.51 10.35 -11.43
CA LEU A 15 -19.89 10.24 -10.89
C LEU A 15 -20.31 8.74 -10.79
N ASP A 16 -19.75 7.89 -11.66
CA ASP A 16 -20.00 6.42 -11.72
C ASP A 16 -18.80 5.57 -11.26
N LYS A 17 -17.86 6.16 -10.52
CA LYS A 17 -16.61 5.55 -10.05
C LYS A 17 -16.39 5.84 -8.57
N SER A 18 -15.65 4.97 -7.88
CA SER A 18 -15.34 5.08 -6.44
C SER A 18 -14.44 6.27 -6.09
N GLY A 19 -13.66 6.78 -7.04
CA GLY A 19 -12.73 7.87 -6.88
C GLY A 19 -12.85 8.93 -7.98
N LEU A 20 -12.34 10.12 -7.65
CA LEU A 20 -12.28 11.25 -8.58
C LEU A 20 -11.16 11.09 -9.61
N VAL A 21 -10.12 10.33 -9.30
CA VAL A 21 -8.88 10.21 -10.09
C VAL A 21 -8.62 8.77 -10.50
N ASN A 22 -8.40 8.56 -11.80
CA ASN A 22 -7.93 7.28 -12.32
C ASN A 22 -6.50 6.95 -11.84
N THR A 23 -6.34 5.82 -11.15
CA THR A 23 -5.06 5.30 -10.64
C THR A 23 -4.28 4.40 -11.61
N GLU A 24 -4.71 4.25 -12.87
CA GLU A 24 -3.95 3.50 -13.88
C GLU A 24 -2.49 3.97 -14.06
N PRO A 25 -2.16 5.28 -14.05
CA PRO A 25 -0.76 5.72 -14.15
C PRO A 25 0.12 5.19 -13.00
N LEU A 26 -0.45 5.03 -11.80
CA LEU A 26 0.26 4.43 -10.67
C LEU A 26 0.54 2.94 -10.94
N TYR A 27 -0.44 2.21 -11.45
CA TYR A 27 -0.26 0.80 -11.81
C TYR A 27 0.84 0.62 -12.87
N GLU A 28 0.79 1.38 -13.96
CA GLU A 28 1.81 1.33 -15.03
C GLU A 28 3.20 1.66 -14.50
N THR A 29 3.30 2.69 -13.64
CA THR A 29 4.56 3.07 -12.99
C THR A 29 5.10 1.94 -12.11
N LEU A 30 4.24 1.33 -11.29
CA LEU A 30 4.61 0.22 -10.42
C LEU A 30 5.07 -0.99 -11.23
N VAL A 31 4.34 -1.38 -12.28
CA VAL A 31 4.74 -2.48 -13.16
C VAL A 31 6.10 -2.19 -13.81
N GLY A 32 6.32 -0.97 -14.32
CA GLY A 32 7.59 -0.55 -14.91
C GLY A 32 8.76 -0.62 -13.92
N VAL A 33 8.58 -0.09 -12.70
CA VAL A 33 9.63 -0.10 -11.67
C VAL A 33 9.91 -1.52 -11.18
N LEU A 34 8.87 -2.29 -10.87
CA LEU A 34 9.00 -3.62 -10.26
C LEU A 34 9.44 -4.68 -11.27
N SER A 35 9.09 -4.57 -12.55
CA SER A 35 9.61 -5.48 -13.58
C SER A 35 11.10 -5.30 -13.84
N SER A 36 11.63 -4.09 -13.61
CA SER A 36 13.04 -3.77 -13.84
C SER A 36 13.98 -4.31 -12.75
N ARG A 37 13.45 -4.87 -11.65
CA ARG A 37 14.25 -5.28 -10.49
C ARG A 37 13.78 -6.63 -9.94
N PRO A 38 14.69 -7.57 -9.63
CA PRO A 38 14.30 -8.79 -8.94
C PRO A 38 13.79 -8.44 -7.53
N ARG A 39 12.73 -9.11 -7.09
CA ARG A 39 12.14 -8.97 -5.73
C ARG A 39 13.18 -9.13 -4.60
N GLY A 40 14.19 -9.96 -4.84
CA GLY A 40 15.21 -10.31 -3.85
C GLY A 40 14.65 -11.15 -2.68
N ASN A 41 15.45 -11.31 -1.63
CA ASN A 41 15.12 -12.09 -0.43
C ASN A 41 14.63 -11.20 0.72
N ARG A 42 13.89 -10.14 0.39
CA ARG A 42 13.35 -9.21 1.40
C ARG A 42 11.94 -9.63 1.74
N ASN A 43 11.66 -9.69 3.04
CA ASN A 43 10.30 -9.85 3.50
C ASN A 43 9.57 -8.51 3.48
N PHE A 44 8.30 -8.51 3.08
CA PHE A 44 7.48 -7.30 3.03
C PHE A 44 6.07 -7.57 3.57
N THR A 45 5.31 -6.49 3.71
CA THR A 45 3.88 -6.58 3.95
C THR A 45 3.22 -5.34 3.38
N ILE A 46 2.05 -5.51 2.79
CA ILE A 46 1.29 -4.45 2.13
C ILE A 46 -0.11 -4.47 2.75
N GLY A 47 -0.50 -3.39 3.42
CA GLY A 47 -1.79 -3.28 4.10
C GLY A 47 -2.84 -2.62 3.22
N ALA A 48 -4.00 -3.25 3.05
CA ALA A 48 -5.16 -2.65 2.39
C ALA A 48 -6.43 -2.89 3.20
N THR A 49 -7.33 -1.92 3.19
CA THR A 49 -8.60 -2.00 3.91
C THR A 49 -9.63 -2.66 3.00
N ARG A 50 -10.27 -3.74 3.46
CA ARG A 50 -11.43 -4.31 2.74
C ARG A 50 -12.65 -3.42 2.95
N ASP A 51 -13.20 -2.87 1.88
CA ASP A 51 -14.24 -1.83 1.97
C ASP A 51 -15.54 -2.35 2.61
N ALA A 52 -15.92 -3.59 2.31
CA ALA A 52 -17.16 -4.19 2.82
C ALA A 52 -17.14 -4.44 4.34
N THR A 53 -15.97 -4.63 4.94
CA THR A 53 -15.84 -5.05 6.35
C THR A 53 -15.05 -4.08 7.21
N GLY A 54 -14.34 -3.11 6.60
CA GLY A 54 -13.44 -2.19 7.31
C GLY A 54 -12.24 -2.89 7.94
N THR A 55 -11.86 -4.08 7.47
CA THR A 55 -10.76 -4.87 8.05
C THR A 55 -9.48 -4.67 7.27
N LEU A 56 -8.35 -4.49 7.98
CA LEU A 56 -7.02 -4.44 7.38
C LEU A 56 -6.58 -5.86 6.96
N LEU A 57 -6.41 -6.06 5.66
CA LEU A 57 -5.76 -7.23 5.08
C LEU A 57 -4.30 -6.93 4.78
N ARG A 58 -3.44 -7.91 5.03
CA ARG A 58 -2.00 -7.81 4.78
C ARG A 58 -1.60 -8.81 3.71
N PHE A 59 -1.12 -8.30 2.58
CA PHE A 59 -0.49 -9.11 1.55
C PHE A 59 1.01 -9.20 1.81
N SER A 60 1.60 -10.33 1.45
CA SER A 60 3.01 -10.62 1.62
C SER A 60 3.58 -11.33 0.39
N GLU A 61 4.82 -11.76 0.49
CA GLU A 61 5.61 -12.42 -0.55
C GLU A 61 4.97 -13.71 -1.04
N SER A 62 4.23 -14.40 -0.17
CA SER A 62 3.49 -15.61 -0.54
C SER A 62 2.25 -15.31 -1.38
N ASP A 63 1.70 -14.10 -1.27
CA ASP A 63 0.47 -13.68 -1.94
C ASP A 63 0.75 -13.03 -3.31
N VAL A 64 2.03 -12.77 -3.62
CA VAL A 64 2.48 -12.10 -4.84
C VAL A 64 3.23 -13.10 -5.72
N VAL A 65 2.55 -13.71 -6.69
CA VAL A 65 3.19 -14.66 -7.63
C VAL A 65 3.82 -13.99 -8.84
N ASN A 66 3.42 -12.76 -9.17
CA ASN A 66 3.99 -11.99 -10.29
C ASN A 66 3.95 -10.47 -10.05
N THR A 67 4.66 -9.72 -10.91
CA THR A 67 4.77 -8.25 -10.83
C THR A 67 3.43 -7.54 -10.91
N SER A 68 2.48 -8.04 -11.70
CA SER A 68 1.15 -7.42 -11.85
C SER A 68 0.38 -7.48 -10.53
N GLN A 69 0.32 -8.64 -9.87
CA GLN A 69 -0.29 -8.77 -8.55
C GLN A 69 0.40 -7.89 -7.51
N TRP A 70 1.74 -7.80 -7.57
CA TRP A 70 2.48 -6.92 -6.66
C TRP A 70 2.03 -5.46 -6.82
N ALA A 71 1.98 -4.98 -8.06
CA ALA A 71 1.52 -3.64 -8.39
C ALA A 71 0.06 -3.41 -7.98
N THR A 72 -0.81 -4.40 -8.17
CA THR A 72 -2.22 -4.34 -7.74
C THR A 72 -2.35 -4.20 -6.22
N HIS A 73 -1.61 -5.00 -5.44
CA HIS A 73 -1.66 -4.92 -3.97
C HIS A 73 -1.12 -3.56 -3.46
N ILE A 74 -0.04 -3.05 -4.06
CA ILE A 74 0.49 -1.72 -3.71
C ILE A 74 -0.51 -0.61 -4.09
N ARG A 75 -1.12 -0.70 -5.27
CA ARG A 75 -2.15 0.24 -5.70
C ARG A 75 -3.34 0.26 -4.74
N ALA A 76 -3.82 -0.92 -4.31
CA ALA A 76 -4.89 -1.03 -3.32
C ALA A 76 -4.51 -0.36 -1.99
N SER A 77 -3.27 -0.60 -1.51
CA SER A 77 -2.75 0.00 -0.28
C SER A 77 -2.67 1.52 -0.31
N ALA A 78 -2.59 2.14 -1.49
CA ALA A 78 -2.48 3.59 -1.69
C ALA A 78 -3.78 4.24 -2.23
N ALA A 79 -4.86 3.47 -2.36
CA ALA A 79 -6.13 3.93 -2.94
C ALA A 79 -6.97 4.70 -1.91
N ILE A 80 -6.59 5.96 -1.64
CA ILE A 80 -7.28 6.86 -0.70
C ILE A 80 -8.77 6.97 -1.08
N PRO A 81 -9.71 6.53 -0.23
CA PRO A 81 -11.14 6.55 -0.54
C PRO A 81 -11.65 7.92 -0.97
N GLY A 82 -12.49 7.94 -2.00
CA GLY A 82 -13.09 9.14 -2.57
C GLY A 82 -12.15 9.96 -3.47
N LEU A 83 -10.82 9.87 -3.29
CA LEU A 83 -9.86 10.47 -4.20
C LEU A 83 -9.48 9.51 -5.32
N PHE A 84 -9.10 8.29 -4.96
CA PHE A 84 -8.66 7.24 -5.86
C PHE A 84 -9.67 6.11 -5.91
N ASP A 85 -9.75 5.45 -7.06
CA ASP A 85 -10.64 4.29 -7.22
C ASP A 85 -10.19 3.12 -6.33
N SER A 86 -11.16 2.48 -5.68
CA SER A 86 -10.96 1.21 -4.98
C SER A 86 -10.45 0.15 -5.97
N VAL A 87 -9.68 -0.80 -5.46
CA VAL A 87 -9.06 -1.87 -6.25
C VAL A 87 -9.73 -3.20 -5.94
N GLU A 88 -10.19 -3.87 -6.98
CA GLU A 88 -10.76 -5.21 -6.88
C GLU A 88 -9.65 -6.29 -6.84
N ILE A 89 -9.64 -7.09 -5.78
CA ILE A 89 -8.74 -8.25 -5.62
C ILE A 89 -9.60 -9.45 -5.21
N ASP A 90 -9.58 -10.51 -6.01
CA ASP A 90 -10.33 -11.75 -5.78
C ASP A 90 -11.84 -11.54 -5.50
N GLY A 91 -12.46 -10.57 -6.19
CA GLY A 91 -13.89 -10.27 -6.08
C GLY A 91 -14.29 -9.45 -4.85
N ALA A 92 -13.32 -8.87 -4.13
CA ALA A 92 -13.56 -7.92 -3.07
C ALA A 92 -12.88 -6.57 -3.37
N SER A 93 -13.54 -5.49 -2.96
CA SER A 93 -13.02 -4.13 -3.08
C SER A 93 -12.13 -3.75 -1.92
N TYR A 94 -11.01 -3.11 -2.22
CA TYR A 94 -10.03 -2.64 -1.25
C TYR A 94 -9.62 -1.20 -1.50
N SER A 95 -9.42 -0.48 -0.40
CA SER A 95 -8.90 0.88 -0.36
C SER A 95 -7.67 0.99 0.52
N ASP A 96 -7.14 2.21 0.63
CA ASP A 96 -5.95 2.57 1.40
C ASP A 96 -5.90 1.91 2.80
N GLY A 97 -4.77 1.30 3.13
CA GLY A 97 -4.58 0.63 4.42
C GLY A 97 -4.59 1.60 5.60
N GLY A 98 -4.26 2.87 5.35
CA GLY A 98 -4.28 3.96 6.32
C GLY A 98 -5.67 4.29 6.86
N CYS A 99 -6.74 3.83 6.21
CA CYS A 99 -8.10 3.93 6.75
C CYS A 99 -8.26 3.17 8.08
N VAL A 100 -7.49 2.10 8.27
CA VAL A 100 -7.49 1.31 9.52
C VAL A 100 -6.22 1.58 10.33
N LEU A 101 -5.06 1.65 9.67
CA LEU A 101 -3.77 1.80 10.35
C LEU A 101 -2.79 2.60 9.48
N GLY A 102 -2.48 3.83 9.91
CA GLY A 102 -1.66 4.77 9.13
C GLY A 102 -0.23 4.27 8.84
N VAL A 103 0.46 3.70 9.82
CA VAL A 103 1.77 3.05 9.63
C VAL A 103 1.77 1.72 10.35
N ASP A 104 1.91 0.64 9.59
CA ASP A 104 1.83 -0.74 10.12
C ASP A 104 3.19 -1.25 10.63
N ILE A 105 3.73 -0.57 11.63
CA ILE A 105 5.01 -0.93 12.27
C ILE A 105 4.93 -2.34 12.89
N PHE A 106 3.76 -2.68 13.45
CA PHE A 106 3.54 -3.95 14.12
C PHE A 106 3.77 -5.14 13.19
N ALA A 107 3.27 -5.07 11.95
CA ALA A 107 3.49 -6.14 10.99
C ALA A 107 4.97 -6.34 10.65
N ALA A 108 5.76 -5.26 10.56
CA ALA A 108 7.21 -5.36 10.36
C ALA A 108 7.90 -6.06 11.54
N VAL A 109 7.63 -5.62 12.77
CA VAL A 109 8.20 -6.20 13.99
C VAL A 109 7.83 -7.68 14.13
N THR A 110 6.54 -8.02 14.00
CA THR A 110 6.07 -9.41 14.10
C THR A 110 6.71 -10.32 13.05
N ARG A 111 6.96 -9.82 11.83
CA ARG A 111 7.64 -10.60 10.79
C ARG A 111 9.11 -10.83 11.10
N CYS A 112 9.81 -9.86 11.70
CA CYS A 112 11.18 -10.05 12.16
C CYS A 112 11.25 -11.08 13.29
N GLN A 113 10.35 -11.00 14.27
CA GLN A 113 10.25 -11.98 15.36
C GLN A 113 9.94 -13.38 14.83
N ALA A 114 9.01 -13.51 13.87
CA ALA A 114 8.69 -14.78 13.23
C ALA A 114 9.88 -15.38 12.44
N ALA A 115 10.81 -14.54 12.00
CA ALA A 115 12.08 -14.97 11.39
C ALA A 115 13.17 -15.32 12.43
N GLY A 116 12.87 -15.20 13.73
CA GLY A 116 13.76 -15.58 14.83
C GLY A 116 14.62 -14.45 15.40
N ALA A 117 14.40 -13.20 14.99
CA ALA A 117 15.13 -12.05 15.55
C ALA A 117 14.67 -11.75 16.98
N ALA A 118 15.61 -11.42 17.87
CA ALA A 118 15.27 -10.88 19.18
C ALA A 118 14.88 -9.39 19.08
N ASP A 119 14.02 -8.90 20.00
CA ASP A 119 13.56 -7.51 19.97
C ASP A 119 14.70 -6.48 19.99
N SER A 120 15.80 -6.79 20.68
CA SER A 120 17.01 -5.95 20.74
C SER A 120 17.74 -5.83 19.39
N GLU A 121 17.45 -6.72 18.44
CA GLU A 121 18.05 -6.74 17.10
C GLU A 121 17.15 -6.06 16.05
N ILE A 122 15.91 -5.70 16.41
CA ILE A 122 14.95 -5.10 15.50
C ILE A 122 15.09 -3.58 15.54
N THR A 123 15.65 -3.02 14.46
CA THR A 123 15.63 -1.57 14.21
C THR A 123 14.55 -1.24 13.20
N VAL A 124 13.70 -0.26 13.51
CA VAL A 124 12.60 0.18 12.65
C VAL A 124 12.87 1.59 12.13
N ASP A 125 13.06 1.70 10.83
CA ASP A 125 13.08 2.97 10.11
C ASP A 125 11.70 3.24 9.50
N VAL A 126 11.14 4.42 9.73
CA VAL A 126 9.82 4.82 9.22
C VAL A 126 9.97 6.01 8.28
N ILE A 127 9.49 5.85 7.05
CA ILE A 127 9.33 6.96 6.11
C ILE A 127 7.88 7.43 6.20
N SER A 128 7.66 8.59 6.83
CA SER A 128 6.34 9.21 6.95
C SER A 128 6.22 10.38 5.98
N THR A 129 5.03 10.53 5.38
CA THR A 129 4.65 11.70 4.57
C THR A 129 4.08 12.84 5.42
N GLY A 130 3.91 12.63 6.73
CA GLY A 130 3.50 13.66 7.68
C GLY A 130 4.62 14.70 7.90
N GLY A 131 4.25 15.99 7.98
CA GLY A 131 5.20 17.09 8.19
C GLY A 131 5.82 17.16 9.60
N GLU A 132 5.44 16.25 10.50
CA GLU A 132 5.92 16.22 11.86
C GLU A 132 7.30 15.56 11.92
N LYS A 133 8.33 16.36 12.22
CA LYS A 133 9.75 15.94 12.19
C LYS A 133 10.15 15.01 13.34
N SER A 134 9.24 14.77 14.29
CA SER A 134 9.46 13.94 15.47
C SER A 134 8.24 13.07 15.72
N VAL A 135 8.42 11.75 15.65
CA VAL A 135 7.43 10.80 16.14
C VAL A 135 7.45 10.85 17.66
N LYS A 136 6.30 11.06 18.30
CA LYS A 136 6.22 11.01 19.77
C LYS A 136 6.69 9.64 20.23
N THR A 137 7.71 9.61 21.10
CA THR A 137 8.18 8.34 21.67
C THR A 137 7.04 7.73 22.46
N TRP A 138 6.52 6.60 21.98
CA TRP A 138 5.56 5.82 22.73
C TRP A 138 6.27 5.20 23.93
N THR A 139 5.76 5.44 25.12
CA THR A 139 6.17 4.71 26.32
C THR A 139 5.05 3.75 26.72
N PRO A 140 5.35 2.59 27.34
CA PRO A 140 4.32 1.65 27.79
C PRO A 140 3.29 2.22 28.79
N ALA A 141 3.48 3.46 29.27
CA ALA A 141 2.59 4.16 30.19
C ALA A 141 1.62 5.13 29.50
N ASP A 142 1.74 5.33 28.18
CA ASP A 142 0.80 6.10 27.33
C ASP A 142 -0.32 5.20 26.79
#